data_AF-A0A0C2TJD1-F1
#
_entry.id   AF-A0A0C2TJD1-F1
#
_cell.length_a   1.000
_cell.length_b   1.000
_cell.length_c   1.000
_cell.angle_alpha   90.00
_cell.angle_beta   90.00
_cell.angle_gamma   90.00
#
_symmetry.space_group_name_H-M   'P 1'
#
loop_
_entity.id
_entity.type
_entity.pdbx_description
1 polymer ?
#
loop_
_entity_poly.entity_id
_entity_poly.type
_entity_poly.pdbx_seq_one_letter_code
_entity_poly.pdbx_strand_id
1 'polypeptide(L)'
;MSEVEAKFCCSQLVDFFTRSNCGLQEFDLDCDGFGPGELLECLSHRSCQTLTQITIRTSSPPMVDSELLIRLTYPDQDHGDVPLCPQLRHLTSIHCYCSDKSFPGLLGKMILSRCLGRAQDAQLKSLQLFDHDSISREDYELLQFARSNCGLQLYYSYFSAI
;
A
#
# COMPACT_ATOMS: atom_id res chain seq x y z
N MET A 1 27.19 21.03 -8.17
CA MET A 1 27.58 20.04 -7.16
C MET A 1 26.71 18.83 -7.41
N SER A 2 27.32 17.74 -7.87
CA SER A 2 26.62 16.50 -8.24
C SER A 2 26.33 15.74 -6.96
N GLU A 3 25.13 15.88 -6.41
CA GLU A 3 24.65 14.94 -5.40
C GLU A 3 24.56 13.58 -6.07
N VAL A 4 25.48 12.69 -5.68
CA VAL A 4 25.33 11.27 -5.91
C VAL A 4 24.13 10.88 -5.05
N GLU A 5 22.93 10.99 -5.60
CA GLU A 5 21.75 10.34 -5.03
C GLU A 5 22.13 8.88 -4.84
N ALA A 6 22.37 8.51 -3.58
CA ALA A 6 22.63 7.13 -3.24
C ALA A 6 21.36 6.38 -3.65
N LYS A 7 21.43 5.62 -4.75
CA LYS A 7 20.40 4.64 -5.09
C LYS A 7 20.32 3.68 -3.93
N PHE A 8 19.39 3.94 -3.02
CA PHE A 8 19.11 3.07 -1.89
C PHE A 8 18.48 1.81 -2.47
N CYS A 9 19.19 0.69 -2.40
CA CYS A 9 18.64 -0.58 -2.87
C CYS A 9 17.80 -1.21 -1.76
N CYS A 10 16.73 -1.93 -2.14
CA CYS A 10 15.88 -2.72 -1.25
C CYS A 10 16.68 -3.51 -0.20
N SER A 11 17.78 -4.15 -0.62
CA SER A 11 18.62 -4.95 0.26
C SER A 11 19.25 -4.15 1.42
N GLN A 12 19.65 -2.90 1.21
CA GLN A 12 20.20 -2.06 2.28
C GLN A 12 19.14 -1.71 3.34
N LEU A 13 17.89 -1.52 2.91
CA LEU A 13 16.76 -1.26 3.80
C LEU A 13 16.41 -2.51 4.62
N VAL A 14 16.35 -3.68 3.96
CA VAL A 14 16.10 -4.97 4.62
C VAL A 14 17.23 -5.31 5.61
N ASP A 15 18.49 -5.05 5.26
CA ASP A 15 19.63 -5.22 6.16
C ASP A 15 19.51 -4.29 7.38
N PHE A 16 19.08 -3.05 7.18
CA PHE A 16 18.81 -2.12 8.27
C PHE A 16 17.70 -2.63 9.20
N PHE A 17 16.59 -3.13 8.65
CA PHE A 17 15.52 -3.73 9.44
C PHE A 17 16.00 -4.95 10.23
N THR A 18 16.80 -5.81 9.60
CA THR A 18 17.37 -7.00 10.24
C THR A 18 18.27 -6.64 11.40
N ARG A 19 19.15 -5.64 11.22
CA ARG A 19 20.10 -5.17 12.24
C ARG A 19 19.42 -4.44 13.38
N SER A 20 18.35 -3.68 13.12
CA SER A 20 17.61 -2.98 14.18
C SER A 20 16.83 -3.94 15.06
N ASN A 21 16.35 -5.04 14.50
CA ASN A 21 15.50 -6.03 15.18
C ASN A 21 14.23 -5.44 15.84
N CYS A 22 13.82 -4.26 15.38
CA CYS A 22 12.63 -3.56 15.85
C CYS A 22 11.43 -3.88 14.96
N GLY A 23 10.24 -3.81 15.55
CA GLY A 23 9.00 -3.66 14.78
C GLY A 23 8.86 -2.22 14.29
N LEU A 24 8.51 -2.03 13.03
CA LEU A 24 8.21 -0.73 12.45
C LEU A 24 6.75 -0.40 12.70
N GLN A 25 6.46 0.85 13.04
CA GLN A 25 5.08 1.36 13.16
C GLN A 25 4.69 2.19 11.94
N GLU A 26 5.64 2.96 11.41
CA GLU A 26 5.44 3.85 10.28
C GLU A 26 6.53 3.58 9.24
N PHE A 27 6.12 3.56 7.98
CA PHE A 27 7.01 3.42 6.84
C PHE A 27 6.64 4.49 5.80
N ASP A 28 7.55 5.43 5.59
CA ASP A 28 7.43 6.48 4.57
C ASP A 28 8.54 6.27 3.54
N LEU A 29 8.14 6.00 2.31
CA LEU A 29 9.04 5.71 1.20
C LEU A 29 8.80 6.73 0.09
N ASP A 30 9.78 7.61 -0.09
CA ASP A 30 9.87 8.55 -1.20
C ASP A 30 11.12 8.20 -2.00
N CYS A 31 10.98 7.39 -3.04
CA CYS A 31 12.15 6.89 -3.78
C CYS A 31 11.85 6.62 -5.25
N ASP A 32 12.62 7.27 -6.12
CA ASP A 32 12.67 7.00 -7.54
C ASP A 32 13.65 5.87 -7.82
N GLY A 33 13.13 4.68 -8.12
CA GLY A 33 13.93 3.49 -8.41
C GLY A 33 13.56 2.23 -7.64
N PHE A 34 12.58 2.29 -6.73
CA PHE A 34 11.94 1.08 -6.23
C PHE A 34 10.88 0.62 -7.23
N GLY A 35 10.94 -0.64 -7.64
CA GLY A 35 9.86 -1.28 -8.37
C GLY A 35 8.86 -1.98 -7.43
N PRO A 36 7.79 -2.56 -8.00
CA PRO A 36 6.81 -3.33 -7.23
C PRO A 36 7.43 -4.50 -6.46
N GLY A 37 8.41 -5.19 -7.04
CA GLY A 37 9.09 -6.33 -6.41
C GLY A 37 9.91 -5.92 -5.20
N GLU A 38 10.65 -4.83 -5.29
CA GLU A 38 11.46 -4.27 -4.19
C GLU A 38 10.57 -3.79 -3.02
N LEU A 39 9.46 -3.12 -3.34
CA LEU A 39 8.49 -2.71 -2.31
C LEU A 39 7.89 -3.93 -1.61
N LEU A 40 7.50 -4.95 -2.37
CA LEU A 40 6.94 -6.19 -1.82
C LEU A 40 7.95 -6.91 -0.91
N GLU A 41 9.23 -6.99 -1.31
CA GLU A 41 10.29 -7.57 -0.51
C GLU A 41 10.46 -6.81 0.82
N CYS A 42 10.50 -5.48 0.78
CA CYS A 42 10.61 -4.65 1.99
C CYS A 42 9.45 -4.86 2.94
N LEU A 43 8.21 -4.81 2.44
CA LEU A 43 7.02 -4.97 3.26
C LEU A 43 6.85 -6.41 3.78
N SER A 44 7.48 -7.40 3.12
CA SER A 44 7.47 -8.80 3.56
C SER A 44 8.40 -9.06 4.73
N HIS A 45 9.30 -8.13 5.06
CA HIS A 45 10.20 -8.28 6.19
C HIS A 45 9.44 -8.35 7.53
N ARG A 46 9.94 -9.15 8.48
CA ARG A 46 9.26 -9.38 9.78
C ARG A 46 9.01 -8.09 10.58
N SER A 47 9.87 -7.09 10.42
CA SER A 47 9.71 -5.77 11.07
C SER A 47 8.44 -5.05 10.61
N CYS A 48 7.91 -5.38 9.44
CA CYS A 48 6.72 -4.76 8.88
C CYS A 48 5.41 -5.33 9.45
N GLN A 49 5.47 -6.39 10.27
CA GLN A 49 4.29 -7.03 10.87
C GLN A 49 3.55 -6.12 11.86
N THR A 50 4.24 -5.14 12.43
CA THR A 50 3.67 -4.14 13.35
C THR A 50 3.31 -2.82 12.66
N LEU A 51 3.47 -2.71 11.33
CA LEU A 51 3.23 -1.46 10.61
C LEU A 51 1.77 -1.06 10.70
N THR A 52 1.55 0.14 11.19
CA THR A 52 0.24 0.80 11.25
C THR A 52 0.06 1.84 10.16
N GLN A 53 1.15 2.37 9.60
CA GLN A 53 1.11 3.40 8.57
C GLN A 53 2.11 3.12 7.46
N ILE A 54 1.64 3.24 6.22
CA ILE A 54 2.44 3.17 5.00
C ILE A 54 2.17 4.43 4.17
N THR A 55 3.22 5.14 3.81
CA THR A 55 3.21 6.20 2.79
C THR A 55 4.19 5.82 1.71
N ILE A 56 3.71 5.80 0.46
CA ILE A 56 4.53 5.49 -0.71
C ILE A 56 4.33 6.64 -1.70
N ARG A 57 5.46 7.20 -2.15
CA ARG A 57 5.54 8.23 -3.16
C ARG A 57 6.59 7.83 -4.19
N THR A 58 6.28 8.03 -5.46
CA THR A 58 7.25 7.89 -6.55
C THR A 58 6.99 8.93 -7.63
N SER A 59 8.03 9.35 -8.34
CA SER A 59 7.94 10.07 -9.62
C SER A 59 8.26 9.16 -10.82
N SER A 60 8.56 7.88 -10.53
CA SER A 60 8.96 6.84 -11.47
C SER A 60 7.82 5.82 -11.69
N PRO A 61 7.96 4.73 -12.47
CA PRO A 61 6.82 3.89 -12.83
C PRO A 61 6.12 3.31 -11.58
N PRO A 62 4.81 3.07 -11.66
CA PRO A 62 3.97 2.76 -10.50
C PRO A 62 4.46 1.52 -9.73
N MET A 63 4.57 1.69 -8.40
CA MET A 63 5.08 0.68 -7.46
C MET A 63 3.99 -0.26 -6.92
N VAL A 64 2.72 0.14 -7.02
CA VAL A 64 1.58 -0.64 -6.54
C VAL A 64 1.03 -1.46 -7.70
N ASP A 65 1.30 -2.77 -7.67
CA ASP A 65 0.82 -3.74 -8.64
C ASP A 65 -0.24 -4.69 -8.05
N SER A 66 -0.75 -5.60 -8.88
CA SER A 66 -1.73 -6.58 -8.44
C SER A 66 -1.22 -7.51 -7.35
N GLU A 67 0.05 -7.91 -7.41
CA GLU A 67 0.62 -8.84 -6.45
C GLU A 67 0.69 -8.20 -5.06
N LEU A 68 1.15 -6.96 -4.97
CA LEU A 68 1.14 -6.21 -3.72
C LEU A 68 -0.28 -6.08 -3.16
N LEU A 69 -1.27 -5.75 -3.99
CA LEU A 69 -2.66 -5.65 -3.56
C LEU A 69 -3.23 -6.99 -3.06
N ILE A 70 -2.93 -8.10 -3.74
CA ILE A 70 -3.32 -9.45 -3.31
C ILE A 70 -2.70 -9.77 -1.96
N ARG A 71 -1.40 -9.53 -1.78
CA ARG A 71 -0.68 -9.79 -0.54
C ARG A 71 -1.15 -8.89 0.61
N LEU A 72 -1.63 -7.69 0.31
CA LEU A 72 -2.30 -6.79 1.25
C LEU A 72 -3.78 -7.15 1.49
N THR A 73 -4.40 -8.06 0.75
CA THR A 73 -5.80 -8.42 0.95
C THR A 73 -5.93 -9.50 2.03
N TYR A 74 -6.90 -9.38 2.94
CA TYR A 74 -7.20 -10.48 3.85
C TYR A 74 -7.81 -11.65 3.06
N PRO A 75 -7.32 -12.90 3.22
CA PRO A 75 -7.88 -14.04 2.51
C PRO A 75 -9.31 -14.34 2.98
N ASP A 76 -10.18 -14.71 2.03
CA ASP A 76 -11.58 -15.06 2.27
C ASP A 76 -11.75 -16.33 3.13
N GLN A 77 -10.72 -17.16 3.22
CA GLN A 77 -10.73 -18.43 3.96
C GLN A 77 -9.61 -18.48 5.00
N ASP A 78 -9.88 -19.21 6.10
CA ASP A 78 -8.99 -19.47 7.24
C ASP A 78 -7.76 -20.35 6.90
N HIS A 79 -7.10 -20.11 5.76
CA HIS A 79 -5.93 -20.90 5.33
C HIS A 79 -4.63 -20.57 6.10
N GLY A 80 -4.70 -19.77 7.16
CA GLY A 80 -3.55 -19.43 7.99
C GLY A 80 -2.56 -18.44 7.33
N ASP A 81 -2.82 -17.99 6.11
CA ASP A 81 -2.02 -16.97 5.45
C ASP A 81 -2.21 -15.61 6.13
N VAL A 82 -1.13 -15.12 6.73
CA VAL A 82 -1.09 -13.78 7.33
C VAL A 82 -0.89 -12.77 6.21
N PRO A 83 -1.80 -11.80 6.02
CA PRO A 83 -1.62 -10.79 4.99
C PRO A 83 -0.44 -9.87 5.35
N LEU A 84 0.13 -9.26 4.33
CA LEU A 84 1.22 -8.31 4.44
C LEU A 84 0.82 -7.14 5.34
N CYS A 85 1.66 -6.71 6.28
CA CYS A 85 1.34 -5.59 7.19
C CYS A 85 -0.05 -5.74 7.86
N PRO A 86 -0.30 -6.79 8.67
CA PRO A 86 -1.62 -7.13 9.19
C PRO A 86 -2.21 -6.07 10.13
N GLN A 87 -1.39 -5.13 10.62
CA GLN A 87 -1.81 -4.05 11.51
C GLN A 87 -2.02 -2.71 10.78
N LEU A 88 -2.05 -2.70 9.45
CA LEU A 88 -2.11 -1.48 8.65
C LEU A 88 -3.43 -0.72 8.88
N ARG A 89 -3.31 0.52 9.35
CA ARG A 89 -4.43 1.44 9.66
C ARG A 89 -4.50 2.63 8.71
N HIS A 90 -3.35 3.06 8.18
CA HIS A 90 -3.24 4.25 7.35
C HIS A 90 -2.43 3.92 6.10
N LEU A 91 -3.03 4.10 4.92
CA LEU A 91 -2.37 3.92 3.64
C LEU A 91 -2.43 5.21 2.83
N THR A 92 -1.27 5.70 2.41
CA THR A 92 -1.12 6.82 1.49
C THR A 92 -0.33 6.36 0.28
N SER A 93 -0.90 6.53 -0.91
CA SER A 93 -0.26 6.24 -2.20
C SER A 93 -0.29 7.50 -3.06
N ILE A 94 0.89 7.97 -3.47
CA ILE A 94 1.08 9.20 -4.23
C ILE A 94 1.84 8.87 -5.52
N HIS A 95 1.15 8.88 -6.66
CA HIS A 95 1.65 8.57 -8.00
C HIS A 95 2.21 7.14 -8.14
N CYS A 96 1.79 6.24 -7.25
CA CYS A 96 2.30 4.87 -7.20
C CYS A 96 1.35 3.83 -7.79
N TYR A 97 0.12 4.18 -8.15
CA TYR A 97 -0.90 3.25 -8.61
C TYR A 97 -1.17 3.44 -10.11
N CYS A 98 -0.85 2.42 -10.91
CA CYS A 98 -1.30 2.41 -12.30
C CYS A 98 -2.74 1.89 -12.35
N SER A 99 -3.66 2.67 -12.90
CA SER A 99 -4.99 2.17 -13.22
C SER A 99 -5.04 1.32 -14.48
N ASP A 100 -3.87 0.98 -15.07
CA ASP A 100 -3.80 0.11 -16.23
C ASP A 100 -4.69 -1.09 -15.97
N LYS A 101 -5.66 -1.25 -16.87
CA LYS A 101 -6.97 -1.92 -16.72
C LYS A 101 -6.91 -3.43 -16.46
N SER A 102 -5.77 -3.91 -15.99
CA SER A 102 -5.38 -5.29 -15.81
C SER A 102 -6.08 -5.96 -14.64
N PHE A 103 -6.53 -5.20 -13.64
CA PHE A 103 -7.18 -5.76 -12.43
C PHE A 103 -8.26 -4.85 -11.81
N PRO A 104 -9.32 -4.49 -12.56
CA PRO A 104 -10.39 -3.64 -12.04
C PRO A 104 -11.04 -4.23 -10.78
N GLY A 105 -11.25 -3.39 -9.77
CA GLY A 105 -11.88 -3.76 -8.51
C GLY A 105 -10.95 -4.40 -7.48
N LEU A 106 -9.68 -4.67 -7.81
CA LEU A 106 -8.74 -5.32 -6.88
C LEU A 106 -8.35 -4.39 -5.73
N LEU A 107 -8.08 -3.10 -6.01
CA LEU A 107 -7.77 -2.12 -4.98
C LEU A 107 -8.97 -1.96 -4.03
N GLY A 108 -10.17 -1.82 -4.58
CA GLY A 108 -11.41 -1.72 -3.82
C GLY A 108 -11.65 -2.94 -2.93
N LYS A 109 -11.41 -4.16 -3.44
CA LYS A 109 -11.50 -5.41 -2.66
C LYS A 109 -10.47 -5.46 -1.54
N MET A 110 -9.22 -5.09 -1.82
CA MET A 110 -8.16 -5.04 -0.81
C MET A 110 -8.56 -4.12 0.34
N ILE A 111 -8.96 -2.88 0.02
CA ILE A 111 -9.39 -1.88 1.00
C ILE A 111 -10.61 -2.36 1.78
N LEU A 112 -11.61 -2.93 1.10
CA LEU A 112 -12.81 -3.44 1.76
C LEU A 112 -12.50 -4.59 2.72
N SER A 113 -11.62 -5.53 2.33
CA SER A 113 -11.18 -6.64 3.19
C SER A 113 -10.52 -6.12 4.48
N ARG A 114 -9.76 -5.03 4.38
CA ARG A 114 -9.05 -4.40 5.50
C ARG A 114 -9.99 -3.60 6.41
N CYS A 115 -11.01 -2.98 5.84
CA CYS A 115 -12.03 -2.26 6.58
C CYS A 115 -12.96 -3.22 7.37
N LEU A 116 -13.29 -4.38 6.78
CA LEU A 116 -14.15 -5.39 7.38
C LEU A 116 -13.39 -6.46 8.18
N GLY A 117 -12.06 -6.36 8.24
CA GLY A 117 -11.16 -7.35 8.82
C GLY A 117 -11.37 -7.63 10.32
N ARG A 118 -10.71 -8.71 10.77
CA ARG A 118 -11.08 -9.53 11.95
C ARG A 118 -11.00 -8.86 13.32
N ALA A 119 -10.19 -7.83 13.49
CA ALA A 119 -10.02 -7.14 14.77
C ALA A 119 -10.17 -5.62 14.57
N GLN A 120 -11.01 -4.98 15.38
CA GLN A 120 -11.41 -3.58 15.20
C GLN A 120 -10.23 -2.59 15.29
N ASP A 121 -9.20 -2.98 16.04
CA ASP A 121 -7.92 -2.29 16.23
C ASP A 121 -6.96 -2.41 15.04
N ALA A 122 -7.11 -3.45 14.22
CA ALA A 122 -6.32 -3.70 13.01
C ALA A 122 -7.00 -3.25 11.70
N GLN A 123 -8.20 -2.66 11.78
CA GLN A 123 -8.92 -2.19 10.60
C GLN A 123 -8.27 -0.96 9.97
N LEU A 124 -8.24 -0.92 8.64
CA LEU A 124 -7.85 0.28 7.90
C LEU A 124 -8.82 1.43 8.18
N LYS A 125 -8.29 2.56 8.61
CA LYS A 125 -9.05 3.75 9.03
C LYS A 125 -8.93 4.89 8.03
N SER A 126 -7.81 5.03 7.34
CA SER A 126 -7.66 6.05 6.30
C SER A 126 -6.98 5.55 5.05
N LEU A 127 -7.47 6.04 3.92
CA LEU A 127 -6.90 5.84 2.61
C LEU A 127 -6.73 7.20 1.93
N GLN A 128 -5.52 7.51 1.52
CA GLN A 128 -5.21 8.66 0.67
C GLN A 128 -4.63 8.17 -0.66
N LEU A 129 -5.29 8.52 -1.75
CA LEU A 129 -4.90 8.16 -3.11
C LEU A 129 -4.76 9.43 -3.94
N PHE A 130 -3.55 9.73 -4.36
CA PHE A 130 -3.22 10.84 -5.25
C PHE A 130 -2.53 10.26 -6.47
N ASP A 131 -3.18 10.21 -7.62
CA ASP A 131 -2.56 9.60 -8.81
C ASP A 131 -2.70 10.43 -10.08
N HIS A 132 -1.97 10.07 -11.12
CA HIS A 132 -2.17 10.64 -12.45
C HIS A 132 -3.42 10.06 -13.10
N ASP A 133 -3.62 8.75 -12.96
CA ASP A 133 -4.75 8.08 -13.58
C ASP A 133 -5.93 7.91 -12.62
N SER A 134 -7.15 7.98 -13.17
CA SER A 134 -8.34 7.64 -12.40
C SER A 134 -8.38 6.13 -12.12
N ILE A 135 -8.76 5.74 -10.90
CA ILE A 135 -9.04 4.32 -10.58
C ILE A 135 -10.23 3.79 -11.40
N SER A 136 -10.36 2.46 -11.46
CA SER A 136 -11.50 1.82 -12.15
C SER A 136 -12.83 2.18 -11.47
N ARG A 137 -13.93 2.09 -12.23
CA ARG A 137 -15.27 2.33 -11.69
C ARG A 137 -15.60 1.36 -10.55
N GLU A 138 -15.22 0.10 -10.71
CA GLU A 138 -15.42 -0.97 -9.73
C GLU A 138 -14.66 -0.67 -8.43
N ASP A 139 -13.40 -0.23 -8.53
CA ASP A 139 -12.62 0.22 -7.38
C ASP A 139 -13.32 1.40 -6.69
N TYR A 140 -13.72 2.41 -7.45
CA TYR A 140 -14.39 3.60 -6.92
C TYR A 140 -15.69 3.24 -6.17
N GLU A 141 -16.55 2.39 -6.73
CA GLU A 141 -17.79 1.95 -6.10
C GLU A 141 -17.52 1.25 -4.75
N LEU A 142 -16.51 0.36 -4.70
CA LEU A 142 -16.10 -0.32 -3.47
C LEU A 142 -15.51 0.65 -2.43
N LEU A 143 -14.70 1.63 -2.84
CA LEU A 143 -14.16 2.65 -1.95
C LEU A 143 -15.26 3.55 -1.35
N GLN A 144 -16.26 3.94 -2.15
CA GLN A 144 -17.41 4.70 -1.65
C GLN A 144 -18.25 3.87 -0.67
N PHE A 145 -18.42 2.57 -0.94
CA PHE A 145 -19.06 1.66 0.01
C PHE A 145 -18.28 1.61 1.33
N ALA A 146 -16.96 1.41 1.29
CA ALA A 146 -16.12 1.36 2.49
C ALA A 146 -16.16 2.68 3.30
N ARG A 147 -16.15 3.83 2.62
CA ARG A 147 -16.32 5.14 3.25
C ARG A 147 -17.65 5.25 4.00
N SER A 148 -18.74 4.84 3.35
CA SER A 148 -20.11 5.02 3.88
C SER A 148 -20.49 4.01 4.95
N ASN A 149 -19.96 2.79 4.88
CA ASN A 149 -20.41 1.66 5.71
C ASN A 149 -19.35 1.16 6.70
N CYS A 150 -18.07 1.43 6.47
CA CYS A 150 -16.98 0.90 7.30
C CYS A 150 -16.22 1.99 8.07
N GLY A 151 -16.58 3.27 7.90
CA GLY A 151 -15.91 4.39 8.57
C GLY A 151 -14.54 4.75 7.99
N LEU A 152 -14.26 4.34 6.74
CA LEU A 152 -13.02 4.69 6.07
C LEU A 152 -12.95 6.20 5.79
N GLN A 153 -11.90 6.85 6.26
CA GLN A 153 -11.55 8.22 5.86
C GLN A 153 -10.87 8.19 4.49
N LEU A 154 -11.64 8.47 3.45
CA LEU A 154 -11.18 8.42 2.07
C LEU A 154 -10.85 9.82 1.54
N TYR A 155 -9.62 10.00 1.08
CA TYR A 155 -9.18 11.13 0.27
C TYR A 155 -8.70 10.59 -1.07
N TYR A 156 -9.34 11.03 -2.15
CA TYR A 156 -9.03 10.57 -3.50
C TYR A 156 -9.02 11.77 -4.45
N SER A 157 -7.94 11.90 -5.21
CA SER A 157 -7.82 12.86 -6.30
C SER A 157 -6.94 12.27 -7.40
N TYR A 158 -7.26 12.62 -8.64
CA TYR A 158 -6.41 12.29 -9.78
C TYR A 158 -6.18 13.52 -10.67
N PHE A 159 -5.04 13.56 -11.35
CA PHE A 159 -4.68 14.64 -12.26
C PHE A 159 -4.76 14.16 -13.70
N SER A 160 -5.85 14.47 -14.39
CA SER A 160 -5.88 14.32 -15.85
C SER A 160 -4.85 15.27 -16.46
N ALA A 161 -3.80 14.75 -17.08
CA ALA A 161 -2.93 15.56 -17.93
C ALA A 161 -3.79 16.21 -19.03
N ILE A 162 -3.75 17.54 -19.10
CA ILE A 162 -4.42 18.35 -20.13
C ILE A 162 -3.63 18.26 -21.43
#